data_AF-A0A3C2BZX8-F1
#
_entry.id   AF-A0A3C2BZX8-F1
#
_cell.length_a   1.000
_cell.length_b   1.000
_cell.length_c   1.000
_cell.angle_alpha   90.00
_cell.angle_beta   90.00
_cell.angle_gamma   90.00
#
_symmetry.space_group_name_H-M   'P 1'
#
loop_
_entity.id
_entity.type
_entity.pdbx_description
1 polymer ?
#
loop_
_entity_poly.entity_id
_entity_poly.type
_entity_poly.pdbx_seq_one_letter_code
_entity_poly.pdbx_strand_id
1 'polypeptide(L)'
;LHYPLRRQRQMCIRERATTLALTTADSGRDALAEPFELRLPAVPATEFASGPRVGVSGDGGSATYPWRFWLTDDPTVSRYKAAKVRRA
;
A
#
# COMPACT_ATOMS: atom_id res chain seq x y z
N LEU A 1 21.28 -8.89 7.76
CA LEU A 1 21.56 -8.50 6.36
C LEU A 1 21.21 -7.02 6.19
N HIS A 2 22.17 -6.15 5.86
CA HIS A 2 21.88 -4.73 5.61
C HIS A 2 21.71 -4.52 4.10
N TYR A 3 20.51 -4.13 3.67
CA TYR A 3 20.23 -3.82 2.27
C TYR A 3 20.35 -2.32 2.01
N PRO A 4 20.81 -1.90 0.81
CA PRO A 4 20.82 -0.48 0.46
C PRO A 4 19.40 0.09 0.39
N LEU A 5 19.22 1.38 0.70
CA LEU A 5 17.91 2.05 0.75
C LEU A 5 17.05 1.83 -0.51
N ARG A 6 17.67 1.80 -1.71
CA ARG A 6 16.95 1.49 -2.96
C ARG A 6 16.29 0.10 -2.94
N ARG A 7 16.98 -0.90 -2.39
CA ARG A 7 16.49 -2.27 -2.27
C ARG A 7 15.46 -2.38 -1.13
N GLN A 8 15.66 -1.66 -0.02
CA GLN A 8 14.65 -1.56 1.04
C GLN A 8 13.32 -0.99 0.50
N ARG A 9 13.38 0.10 -0.26
CA ARG A 9 12.19 0.73 -0.87
C ARG A 9 11.49 -0.20 -1.87
N GLN A 10 12.25 -0.93 -2.69
CA GLN A 10 11.70 -1.89 -3.65
C GLN A 10 10.88 -2.98 -2.95
N MET A 11 11.42 -3.57 -1.87
CA MET A 11 10.74 -4.61 -1.09
C MET A 11 9.43 -4.10 -0.47
N CYS A 12 9.40 -2.89 0.07
CA CYS A 12 8.19 -2.34 0.70
C CYS A 12 7.13 -1.86 -0.30
N ILE A 13 7.54 -1.35 -1.47
CA ILE A 13 6.65 -0.67 -2.42
C ILE A 13 6.11 -1.61 -3.49
N ARG A 14 6.97 -2.44 -4.08
CA ARG A 14 6.65 -3.20 -5.30
C ARG A 14 6.51 -4.69 -5.06
N GLU A 15 7.29 -5.23 -4.13
CA GLU A 15 7.42 -6.68 -3.93
C GLU A 15 6.97 -7.11 -2.53
N ARG A 16 6.11 -6.33 -1.89
CA ARG A 16 5.72 -6.56 -0.49
C ARG A 16 5.11 -7.95 -0.28
N ALA A 17 4.22 -8.38 -1.17
CA ALA A 17 3.63 -9.72 -1.11
C ALA A 17 4.69 -10.81 -1.27
N THR A 18 5.57 -10.69 -2.28
CA THR A 18 6.66 -11.64 -2.54
C THR A 18 7.65 -11.72 -1.38
N THR A 19 8.02 -10.58 -0.80
CA THR A 19 8.94 -10.49 0.33
C THR A 19 8.39 -11.20 1.57
N LEU A 20 7.06 -11.20 1.73
CA LEU A 20 6.35 -11.89 2.81
C LEU A 20 5.88 -13.30 2.41
N ALA A 21 6.25 -13.78 1.23
CA ALA A 21 5.80 -15.05 0.65
C ALA A 21 4.26 -15.21 0.59
N LEU A 22 3.52 -14.10 0.46
CA LEU A 22 2.06 -14.11 0.33
C LEU A 22 1.65 -14.50 -1.10
N THR A 23 0.67 -15.38 -1.18
CA THR A 23 0.10 -15.89 -2.43
C THR A 23 -1.42 -15.74 -2.44
N THR A 24 -2.07 -16.10 -3.55
CA THR A 24 -3.53 -16.14 -3.61
C THR A 24 -4.14 -17.20 -2.68
N ALA A 25 -3.40 -18.23 -2.28
CA ALA A 25 -3.86 -19.24 -1.33
C ALA A 25 -4.08 -18.69 0.09
N ASP A 26 -3.56 -17.49 0.38
CA ASP A 26 -3.74 -16.80 1.66
C ASP A 26 -5.02 -15.95 1.70
N SER A 27 -5.74 -15.85 0.58
CA SER A 27 -6.99 -15.09 0.47
C SER A 27 -8.06 -15.65 1.41
N GLY A 28 -8.70 -14.77 2.19
CA GLY A 28 -9.77 -15.14 3.11
C GLY A 28 -9.29 -15.69 4.46
N ARG A 29 -7.97 -15.83 4.68
CA ARG A 29 -7.42 -16.12 6.00
C ARG A 29 -7.66 -14.97 6.96
N ASP A 30 -7.80 -15.29 8.24
CA ASP A 30 -7.84 -14.30 9.31
C ASP A 30 -6.46 -13.65 9.46
N ALA A 31 -6.41 -12.32 9.29
CA ALA A 31 -5.18 -11.55 9.40
C ALA A 31 -4.69 -11.40 10.85
N LEU A 32 -5.52 -11.76 11.84
CA LEU A 32 -5.23 -11.68 13.27
C LEU A 32 -4.89 -13.05 13.89
N ALA A 33 -4.86 -14.11 13.08
CA ALA A 33 -4.49 -15.45 13.50
C ALA A 33 -3.21 -15.91 12.81
N GLU A 34 -2.54 -16.90 13.42
CA GLU A 34 -1.36 -17.56 12.85
C GLU A 34 -1.59 -17.99 11.37
N PRO A 35 -0.61 -17.78 10.47
CA PRO A 35 0.77 -17.32 10.72
C PRO A 35 0.93 -15.79 10.68
N PHE A 36 -0.17 -15.02 10.73
CA PHE A 36 -0.13 -13.56 10.63
C PHE A 36 -0.24 -12.90 12.00
N GLU A 37 0.40 -11.74 12.12
CA GLU A 37 0.29 -10.87 13.28
C GLU A 37 0.22 -9.42 12.81
N LEU A 38 -0.71 -8.65 13.37
CA LEU A 38 -0.76 -7.20 13.18
C LEU A 38 -0.18 -6.49 14.40
N ARG A 39 0.99 -5.86 14.23
CA ARG A 39 1.62 -5.03 15.26
C ARG A 39 1.31 -3.56 15.04
N LEU A 40 0.64 -2.95 16.00
CA LEU A 40 0.42 -1.50 16.00
C LEU A 40 1.67 -0.77 16.51
N PRO A 41 2.01 0.40 15.94
CA PRO A 41 3.08 1.23 16.48
C PRO A 41 2.68 1.76 17.87
N ALA A 42 3.67 1.98 18.74
CA ALA A 42 3.43 2.53 20.07
C ALA A 42 2.85 3.95 20.04
N VAL A 43 3.14 4.71 18.97
CA VAL A 43 2.66 6.08 18.77
C VAL A 43 1.96 6.16 17.40
N PRO A 44 0.74 6.74 17.32
CA PRO A 44 0.07 6.98 16.06
C PRO A 44 0.83 8.00 15.19
N ALA A 45 0.73 7.87 13.87
CA ALA A 45 1.21 8.91 12.97
C ALA A 45 0.34 10.17 13.08
N THR A 46 0.99 11.32 13.20
CA THR A 46 0.32 12.64 13.31
C THR A 46 0.10 13.30 11.96
N GLU A 47 0.92 12.96 10.96
CA GLU A 47 0.85 13.52 9.61
C GLU A 47 0.51 12.44 8.60
N PHE A 48 -0.63 12.62 7.94
CA PHE A 48 -1.06 11.80 6.83
C PHE A 48 -1.79 12.66 5.81
N ALA A 49 -1.83 12.17 4.57
CA ALA A 49 -2.60 12.75 3.50
C ALA A 49 -3.58 11.71 2.93
N SER A 50 -4.63 12.21 2.30
CA SER A 50 -5.64 11.40 1.64
C SER A 50 -5.88 11.87 0.20
N GLY A 51 -6.39 10.98 -0.65
CA GLY A 51 -6.66 11.32 -2.04
C GLY A 51 -7.17 10.16 -2.89
N PRO A 52 -7.21 10.32 -4.21
CA PRO A 52 -7.79 9.33 -5.11
C PRO A 52 -7.06 8.00 -5.07
N ARG A 53 -7.79 6.91 -5.35
CA ARG A 53 -7.22 5.57 -5.40
C ARG A 53 -6.38 5.36 -6.65
N VAL A 54 -5.32 4.54 -6.51
CA VAL A 54 -4.42 4.20 -7.62
C VAL A 54 -5.10 3.17 -8.52
N GLY A 55 -5.06 3.37 -9.84
CA GLY A 55 -5.54 2.39 -10.81
C GLY A 55 -7.06 2.17 -10.84
N VAL A 56 -7.85 3.01 -10.16
CA VAL A 56 -9.32 2.95 -10.18
C VAL A 56 -9.88 4.00 -11.15
N SER A 57 -10.74 3.59 -12.06
CA SER A 57 -11.42 4.49 -13.03
C SER A 57 -12.77 4.97 -12.51
N GLY A 58 -13.30 6.03 -13.13
CA GLY A 58 -14.62 6.60 -12.80
C GLY A 58 -14.64 7.31 -11.44
N ASP A 59 -15.84 7.55 -10.92
CA ASP A 59 -16.05 8.34 -9.70
C ASP A 59 -15.27 7.81 -8.50
N GLY A 60 -15.23 6.48 -8.32
CA GLY A 60 -14.50 5.85 -7.23
C GLY A 60 -12.97 6.00 -7.30
N GLY A 61 -12.43 6.53 -8.39
CA GLY A 61 -11.03 6.91 -8.57
C GLY A 61 -10.80 8.43 -8.61
N SER A 62 -11.83 9.22 -8.32
CA SER A 62 -11.76 10.68 -8.31
C SER A 62 -11.45 11.23 -6.91
N ALA A 63 -11.19 12.53 -6.83
CA ALA A 63 -10.99 13.24 -5.56
C ALA A 63 -12.27 13.31 -4.70
N THR A 64 -13.45 13.07 -5.29
CA THR A 64 -14.71 12.96 -4.55
C THR A 64 -14.71 11.78 -3.57
N TYR A 65 -13.92 10.73 -3.87
CA TYR A 65 -13.77 9.54 -3.02
C TYR A 65 -12.30 9.35 -2.62
N PRO A 66 -11.78 10.15 -1.66
CA PRO A 66 -10.37 10.20 -1.31
C PRO A 66 -9.94 9.04 -0.38
N TRP A 67 -10.28 7.80 -0.73
CA TRP A 67 -10.12 6.62 0.13
C TRP A 67 -8.72 6.00 0.11
N ARG A 68 -7.73 6.68 -0.45
CA ARG A 68 -6.31 6.31 -0.30
C ARG A 68 -5.71 7.20 0.77
N PHE A 69 -5.10 6.60 1.79
CA PHE A 69 -4.39 7.29 2.88
C PHE A 69 -2.91 6.93 2.85
N TRP A 70 -2.03 7.88 3.17
CA TRP A 70 -0.58 7.65 3.24
C TRP A 70 0.10 8.62 4.20
N LEU A 71 1.29 8.24 4.69
CA LEU A 71 2.15 9.11 5.49
C LEU A 71 2.83 10.14 4.59
N THR A 72 2.79 11.41 4.99
CA THR A 72 3.43 12.50 4.24
C THR A 72 4.95 12.31 4.23
N ASP A 73 5.59 12.56 3.09
CA ASP A 73 7.05 12.44 2.86
C ASP A 73 7.70 11.07 3.15
N ASP A 74 6.93 10.04 3.48
CA ASP A 74 7.47 8.71 3.76
C ASP A 74 8.00 8.03 2.47
N PRO A 75 9.29 7.66 2.41
CA PRO A 75 9.92 7.14 1.19
C PRO A 75 9.45 5.74 0.79
N THR A 76 8.71 5.05 1.67
CA THR A 76 8.09 3.74 1.45
C THR A 76 6.68 3.84 0.84
N VAL A 77 6.13 5.06 0.70
CA VAL A 77 4.86 5.27 0.00
C VAL A 77 5.06 5.11 -1.50
N SER A 78 4.21 4.28 -2.12
CA SER A 78 4.24 4.06 -3.56
C SER A 78 3.82 5.32 -4.33
N ARG A 79 4.46 5.56 -5.48
CA ARG A 79 4.08 6.68 -6.36
C ARG A 79 2.63 6.52 -6.82
N TYR A 80 1.87 7.61 -6.76
CA TYR A 80 0.51 7.64 -7.29
C TYR A 80 0.52 7.39 -8.81
N LYS A 81 -0.45 6.61 -9.29
CA LYS A 81 -0.66 6.33 -10.72
C LYS A 81 -2.17 6.32 -10.99
N ALA A 82 -2.63 7.32 -11.73
CA ALA A 82 -4.03 7.38 -12.17
C ALA A 82 -4.39 6.15 -13.03
N ALA A 83 -5.67 5.78 -13.04
CA ALA A 83 -6.15 4.76 -13.95
C ALA A 83 -5.97 5.19 -15.40
N LYS A 84 -5.66 4.22 -16.26
CA LYS A 84 -5.65 4.48 -17.71
C LYS A 84 -7.10 4.59 -18.17
N VAL A 85 -7.46 5.71 -18.79
CA VAL A 85 -8.72 5.82 -19.51
C VAL A 85 -8.66 4.80 -20.66
N ARG A 86 -9.52 3.78 -20.61
CA ARG A 86 -9.71 2.87 -21.75
C ARG A 86 -10.37 3.68 -22.86
N ARG A 87 -9.66 3.86 -23.97
CA ARG A 87 -10.28 4.36 -25.20
C ARG A 87 -11.23 3.28 -25.72
N ALA A 88 -12.45 3.68 -26.04
CA ALA A 88 -13.43 2.83 -26.72
C ALA A 88 -12.97 2.52 -28.14
#